data_AF-A0A916GK74-F1
#
_entry.id   AF-A0A916GK74-F1
#
_cell.length_a   1.000
_cell.length_b   1.000
_cell.length_c   1.000
_cell.angle_alpha   90.00
_cell.angle_beta   90.00
_cell.angle_gamma   90.00
#
_symmetry.space_group_name_H-M   'P 1'
#
loop_
_entity.id
_entity.type
_entity.pdbx_description
1 polymer ?
#
loop_
_entity_poly.entity_id
_entity_poly.type
_entity_poly.pdbx_seq_one_letter_code
_entity_poly.pdbx_strand_id
1 'polypeptide(L)'
;MPNEARLPGLLGAVVLVALIVSGLHPHDRPTWLLETLPAMIALAVLVASFRRFPLTPLLYLLIALHALVLIYGGAYTYALTPFGDWLRETFGLMRNP
;
A
#
# COMPACT_ATOMS: atom_id res chain seq x y z
N MET A 1 1.87 -27.84 5.14
CA MET A 1 1.36 -27.21 6.38
C MET A 1 0.30 -26.18 6.00
N PRO A 2 -0.90 -26.18 6.59
CA PRO A 2 -2.06 -25.35 6.19
C PRO A 2 -1.91 -23.82 6.38
N ASN A 3 -0.69 -23.35 6.65
CA ASN A 3 -0.37 -21.99 7.08
C ASN A 3 0.03 -21.10 5.90
N GLU A 4 0.60 -21.69 4.85
CA GLU A 4 1.18 -20.98 3.69
C GLU A 4 0.12 -20.29 2.83
N ALA A 5 -1.09 -20.83 2.78
CA ALA A 5 -2.21 -20.20 2.07
C ALA A 5 -2.91 -19.09 2.88
N ARG A 6 -2.74 -19.08 4.21
CA ARG A 6 -3.39 -18.08 5.09
C ARG A 6 -2.70 -16.72 5.01
N LEU A 7 -1.37 -16.72 4.91
CA LEU A 7 -0.59 -15.49 4.88
C LEU A 7 -0.94 -14.59 3.67
N PRO A 8 -0.97 -15.08 2.41
CA PRO A 8 -1.39 -14.28 1.26
C PRO A 8 -2.81 -13.73 1.39
N GLY A 9 -3.74 -14.53 1.93
CA GLY A 9 -5.11 -14.10 2.18
C GLY A 9 -5.20 -12.99 3.22
N LEU A 10 -4.47 -13.11 4.34
CA LEU A 10 -4.38 -12.08 5.37
C LEU A 10 -3.76 -10.79 4.83
N LEU A 11 -2.65 -10.88 4.11
CA LEU A 11 -1.99 -9.73 3.49
C LEU A 11 -2.92 -9.03 2.50
N GLY A 12 -3.62 -9.79 1.65
CA GLY A 12 -4.62 -9.24 0.74
C GLY A 12 -5.77 -8.54 1.46
N ALA A 13 -6.26 -9.13 2.57
CA ALA A 13 -7.31 -8.51 3.39
C ALA A 13 -6.82 -7.20 4.03
N VAL A 14 -5.59 -7.15 4.54
CA VAL A 14 -4.98 -5.92 5.08
C VAL A 14 -4.90 -4.83 4.02
N VAL A 15 -4.43 -5.15 2.82
CA VAL A 15 -4.37 -4.19 1.69
C VAL A 15 -5.76 -3.70 1.30
N LEU A 16 -6.75 -4.58 1.26
CA LEU A 16 -8.13 -4.22 0.94
C LEU A 16 -8.74 -3.28 1.98
N VAL A 17 -8.55 -3.58 3.27
CA VAL A 17 -9.02 -2.69 4.36
C VAL A 17 -8.32 -1.34 4.26
N ALA A 18 -7.01 -1.30 4.02
CA ALA A 18 -6.26 -0.05 3.85
C ALA A 18 -6.78 0.77 2.66
N LEU A 19 -7.06 0.14 1.51
CA LEU A 19 -7.69 0.80 0.35
C LEU A 19 -9.03 1.44 0.73
N ILE A 20 -9.92 0.69 1.38
CA ILE A 20 -11.24 1.18 1.79
C ILE A 20 -11.08 2.36 2.76
N VAL A 21 -10.26 2.21 3.80
CA VAL A 21 -10.03 3.27 4.80
C VAL A 21 -9.45 4.53 4.15
N SER A 22 -8.47 4.38 3.25
CA SER A 22 -7.89 5.52 2.53
C SER A 22 -8.89 6.24 1.63
N GLY A 23 -9.84 5.49 1.04
CA GLY A 23 -10.84 6.01 0.12
C GLY A 23 -12.07 6.63 0.80
N LEU A 24 -12.19 6.54 2.14
CA LEU A 24 -13.32 7.14 2.87
C LEU A 24 -13.20 8.67 3.02
N HIS A 25 -11.99 9.22 3.11
CA HIS A 25 -11.75 10.66 3.18
C HIS A 25 -10.58 11.13 2.29
N PRO A 26 -10.59 10.86 0.97
CA PRO A 26 -9.55 11.33 0.08
C PRO A 26 -9.67 12.85 -0.07
N HIS A 27 -8.54 13.55 0.11
CA HIS A 27 -8.46 15.00 -0.11
C HIS A 27 -8.78 15.36 -1.57
N ASP A 28 -8.29 14.57 -2.52
CA ASP A 28 -8.61 14.65 -3.94
C ASP A 28 -8.77 13.25 -4.55
N ARG A 29 -9.99 12.93 -4.99
CA ARG A 29 -10.37 11.59 -5.48
C ARG A 29 -9.62 11.14 -6.75
N PRO A 30 -9.48 11.95 -7.81
CA PRO A 30 -8.71 11.57 -8.99
C PRO A 30 -7.24 11.32 -8.68
N THR A 31 -6.60 12.15 -7.84
CA THR A 31 -5.20 11.95 -7.44
C THR A 31 -5.04 10.68 -6.60
N TRP A 32 -5.91 10.46 -5.61
CA TRP A 32 -5.94 9.22 -4.83
C TRP A 32 -6.09 7.98 -5.72
N LEU A 33 -6.97 8.03 -6.72
CA LEU A 33 -7.21 6.91 -7.63
C LEU A 33 -5.95 6.58 -8.43
N LEU A 34 -5.26 7.59 -8.97
CA LEU A 34 -4.02 7.40 -9.74
C LEU A 34 -2.88 6.83 -8.88
N GLU A 35 -2.77 7.27 -7.63
CA GLU A 35 -1.73 6.80 -6.71
C GLU A 35 -2.01 5.38 -6.18
N THR A 36 -3.28 5.02 -5.98
CA THR A 36 -3.68 3.68 -5.49
C THR A 36 -3.97 2.68 -6.61
N LEU A 37 -4.08 3.12 -7.87
CA LEU A 37 -4.32 2.27 -9.04
C LEU A 37 -3.35 1.09 -9.12
N PRO A 38 -2.02 1.27 -8.95
CA PRO A 38 -1.08 0.16 -9.04
C PRO A 38 -1.32 -0.89 -7.95
N ALA A 39 -1.71 -0.47 -6.74
CA ALA A 39 -2.05 -1.38 -5.64
C ALA A 39 -3.31 -2.18 -5.94
N MET A 40 -4.34 -1.55 -6.53
CA MET A 40 -5.57 -2.24 -6.95
C MET A 40 -5.29 -3.26 -8.07
N ILE A 41 -4.49 -2.90 -9.07
CA ILE A 41 -4.09 -3.80 -10.16
C ILE A 41 -3.29 -4.98 -9.61
N ALA A 42 -2.32 -4.72 -8.72
CA ALA A 42 -1.54 -5.78 -8.09
C ALA A 42 -2.42 -6.75 -7.32
N LEU A 43 -3.38 -6.26 -6.53
CA LEU A 43 -4.32 -7.10 -5.79
C LEU A 43 -5.17 -7.98 -6.73
N ALA A 44 -5.71 -7.40 -7.81
CA ALA A 44 -6.49 -8.15 -8.80
C ALA A 44 -5.67 -9.24 -9.50
N VAL A 45 -4.44 -8.92 -9.91
CA VAL A 45 -3.52 -9.88 -10.53
C VAL A 45 -3.14 -10.99 -9.56
N LEU A 46 -2.87 -10.68 -8.29
CA LEU A 46 -2.54 -11.68 -7.28
C LEU A 46 -3.71 -12.63 -7.03
N VAL A 47 -4.94 -12.11 -6.95
CA VAL A 47 -6.15 -12.95 -6.78
C VAL A 47 -6.36 -13.85 -8.01
N ALA A 48 -6.21 -13.32 -9.21
CA ALA A 48 -6.39 -14.08 -10.45
C ALA A 48 -5.30 -15.14 -10.68
N SER A 49 -4.05 -14.83 -10.32
CA SER A 49 -2.91 -15.72 -10.50
C SER A 49 -2.72 -16.72 -9.36
N PHE A 50 -3.36 -16.52 -8.20
CA PHE A 50 -3.16 -17.32 -6.97
C PHE A 50 -3.28 -18.83 -7.19
N ARG A 51 -4.21 -19.27 -8.04
CA ARG A 51 -4.45 -20.70 -8.33
C ARG A 51 -3.47 -21.29 -9.34
N ARG A 52 -2.87 -20.46 -10.21
CA ARG A 52 -2.08 -20.91 -11.37
C ARG A 52 -0.57 -20.71 -11.16
N PHE A 53 -0.18 -19.67 -10.42
CA PHE A 53 1.20 -19.31 -10.14
C PHE A 53 1.32 -18.81 -8.69
N PRO A 54 1.37 -19.73 -7.70
CA PRO A 54 1.55 -19.34 -6.31
C PRO A 54 2.95 -18.73 -6.13
N LEU A 55 2.99 -17.47 -5.68
CA LEU A 55 4.24 -16.76 -5.41
C LEU A 55 4.83 -17.21 -4.06
N THR A 56 6.09 -16.87 -3.81
CA THR A 56 6.70 -17.13 -2.51
C THR A 56 6.06 -16.23 -1.43
N PRO A 57 5.98 -16.69 -0.17
CA PRO A 57 5.50 -15.88 0.95
C PRO A 57 6.18 -14.51 1.07
N LEU A 58 7.50 -14.47 0.82
CA LEU A 58 8.29 -13.23 0.82
C LEU A 58 7.79 -12.24 -0.22
N LEU A 59 7.45 -12.71 -1.43
CA LEU A 59 7.00 -11.84 -2.50
C LEU A 59 5.60 -11.28 -2.21
N TYR A 60 4.69 -12.08 -1.63
CA TYR A 60 3.40 -11.56 -1.15
C TYR A 60 3.58 -10.46 -0.11
N LEU A 61 4.51 -10.64 0.84
CA LEU A 61 4.83 -9.63 1.85
C LEU A 61 5.35 -8.33 1.23
N LEU A 62 6.31 -8.42 0.30
CA LEU A 62 6.88 -7.24 -0.37
C LEU A 62 5.83 -6.49 -1.19
N ILE A 63 4.96 -7.19 -1.90
CA ILE A 63 3.87 -6.57 -2.66
C ILE A 63 2.88 -5.89 -1.71
N ALA A 64 2.52 -6.53 -0.60
CA ALA A 64 1.62 -5.94 0.40
C ALA A 64 2.22 -4.68 1.03
N LEU A 65 3.51 -4.70 1.41
CA LEU A 65 4.21 -3.53 1.93
C LEU A 65 4.24 -2.39 0.90
N HIS A 66 4.57 -2.69 -0.35
CA HIS A 66 4.59 -1.68 -1.41
C HIS A 66 3.20 -1.08 -1.67
N ALA A 67 2.15 -1.91 -1.67
CA ALA A 67 0.77 -1.46 -1.78
C ALA A 67 0.39 -0.53 -0.63
N LEU A 68 0.76 -0.86 0.61
CA LEU A 68 0.50 -0.01 1.78
C LEU A 68 1.20 1.36 1.67
N VAL A 69 2.42 1.40 1.13
CA VAL A 69 3.14 2.67 0.88
C VAL A 69 2.39 3.54 -0.13
N LEU A 70 1.91 2.97 -1.24
CA LEU A 70 1.12 3.69 -2.24
C LEU A 70 -0.22 4.19 -1.67
N ILE A 71 -0.91 3.34 -0.92
CA ILE A 71 -2.16 3.69 -0.24
C ILE A 71 -1.94 4.81 0.77
N TYR A 72 -0.85 4.76 1.52
CA TYR A 72 -0.48 5.81 2.47
C TYR A 72 -0.17 7.14 1.76
N GLY A 73 0.57 7.11 0.64
CA GLY A 73 0.81 8.29 -0.22
C GLY A 73 -0.49 8.94 -0.69
N GLY A 74 -1.40 8.12 -1.23
CA GLY A 74 -2.71 8.57 -1.74
C GLY A 74 -3.64 9.09 -0.65
N ALA A 75 -3.58 8.52 0.56
CA ALA A 75 -4.42 8.94 1.68
C ALA A 75 -4.02 10.30 2.25
N TYR A 76 -2.72 10.55 2.39
CA TYR A 76 -2.22 11.72 3.13
C TYR A 76 -1.82 12.88 2.24
N THR A 77 -1.69 12.69 0.92
CA THR A 77 -1.08 13.65 -0.01
C THR A 77 0.38 13.95 0.41
N TYR A 78 1.33 13.86 -0.51
CA TYR A 78 2.77 14.04 -0.26
C TYR A 78 3.17 15.34 0.47
N ALA A 79 2.25 16.29 0.66
CA ALA A 79 2.46 17.57 1.31
C ALA A 79 2.27 17.56 2.84
N LEU A 80 1.55 16.58 3.44
CA LEU A 80 1.14 16.62 4.85
C LEU A 80 1.21 15.25 5.55
N THR A 81 2.23 14.44 5.26
CA THR A 81 2.42 13.18 6.00
C THR A 81 3.17 13.44 7.31
N PRO A 82 2.57 13.13 8.48
CA PRO A 82 3.24 13.26 9.78
C PRO A 82 4.56 12.47 9.84
N PHE A 83 4.64 11.38 9.07
CA PHE A 83 5.84 10.56 8.96
C PHE A 83 6.94 11.23 8.14
N GLY A 84 6.58 11.93 7.05
CA GLY A 84 7.53 12.71 6.27
C GLY A 84 8.09 13.89 7.05
N ASP A 85 7.24 14.55 7.85
CA ASP A 85 7.67 15.66 8.71
C ASP A 85 8.49 15.16 9.91
N TRP A 86 8.12 14.04 10.53
CA TRP A 86 8.96 13.39 11.55
C TRP A 86 10.34 12.98 11.00
N LEU A 87 10.40 12.44 9.79
CA LEU A 87 11.66 12.09 9.13
C LEU A 87 12.48 13.35 8.80
N ARG A 88 11.84 14.43 8.34
CA ARG A 88 12.49 15.73 8.11
C ARG A 88 13.08 16.32 9.39
N GLU A 89 12.34 16.28 10.50
CA GLU A 89 12.80 16.75 11.81
C GLU A 89 13.95 15.87 12.34
N THR A 90 13.83 14.54 12.23
CA THR A 90 14.84 13.61 12.75
C THR A 90 16.14 13.66 11.95
N PHE A 91 16.08 13.87 10.63
CA PHE A 91 17.25 13.92 9.75
C PHE A 91 17.71 15.35 9.42
N GLY A 92 17.08 16.38 9.98
CA GLY A 92 17.48 17.78 9.80
C GLY A 92 17.53 18.21 8.33
N LEU A 93 16.65 17.67 7.49
CA LEU A 93 16.59 17.95 6.06
C LEU A 93 15.95 19.33 5.82
N MET A 94 16.58 20.39 6.32
CA MET A 94 16.29 21.75 5.89
C MET A 94 16.60 21.84 4.39
N ARG A 95 15.62 22.28 3.61
CA ARG A 95 15.93 22.76 2.27
C ARG A 95 16.89 23.92 2.42
N ASN A 96 17.98 23.89 1.67
CA ASN A 96 18.82 25.07 1.49
C ASN A 96 17.92 26.22 1.00
N PRO A 97 17.99 27.41 1.61
CA PRO A 97 17.18 28.56 1.22
C PRO A 97 17.36 28.93 -0.25
#